data_AF-A0A7J6RF07-F1
#
_entry.id   AF-A0A7J6RF07-F1
#
_cell.length_a   1.000
_cell.length_b   1.000
_cell.length_c   1.000
_cell.angle_alpha   90.00
_cell.angle_beta   90.00
_cell.angle_gamma   90.00
#
_symmetry.space_group_name_H-M   'P 1'
#
loop_
_entity.id
_entity.type
_entity.pdbx_description
1 polymer ?
#
loop_
_entity_poly.entity_id
_entity_poly.type
_entity_poly.pdbx_seq_one_letter_code
_entity_poly.pdbx_strand_id
1 'polypeptide(L)'
;VLSTVGPSFYCNNFIGFPEFPQWLGANSSTNKSARLVRELRGMLSQTTSMSARDLRTSGYMDLLYDSILQPLKDGKGGDTHASVANCIQLLDQLGVSKDGVLECLSDLRLPSQPDEYKTIDAKTKSALTRRCGAAQRVRCIVIV
;
A
#
# COMPACT_ATOMS: atom_id res chain seq x y z
N VAL A 1 2.77 37.19 -16.67
CA VAL A 1 1.89 37.28 -17.85
C VAL A 1 1.22 35.94 -18.15
N LEU A 2 1.98 34.85 -18.32
CA LEU A 2 1.45 33.55 -18.78
C LEU A 2 0.48 32.85 -17.81
N SER A 3 0.74 32.88 -16.50
CA SER A 3 -0.07 32.14 -15.51
C SER A 3 -1.34 32.85 -15.03
N THR A 4 -1.41 34.19 -15.13
CA THR A 4 -2.49 34.99 -14.51
C THR A 4 -3.16 35.91 -15.52
N VAL A 5 -2.39 36.73 -16.23
CA VAL A 5 -2.93 37.78 -17.12
C VAL A 5 -3.54 37.18 -18.39
N GLY A 6 -2.86 36.20 -19.01
CA GLY A 6 -3.37 35.53 -20.21
C GLY A 6 -4.71 34.82 -19.97
N PRO A 7 -4.80 33.88 -19.00
CA PRO A 7 -6.05 33.19 -18.69
C PRO A 7 -7.17 34.14 -18.26
N SER A 8 -6.85 35.21 -17.51
CA SER A 8 -7.84 36.22 -17.11
C SER A 8 -8.45 36.96 -18.29
N PHE A 9 -7.65 37.27 -19.31
CA PHE A 9 -8.14 37.90 -20.54
C PHE A 9 -9.08 36.98 -21.32
N TYR A 10 -8.77 35.68 -21.44
CA TYR A 10 -9.61 34.70 -22.14
C TYR A 10 -10.87 34.31 -21.36
N CYS A 11 -10.81 34.29 -20.03
CA CYS A 11 -11.89 33.83 -19.14
C CYS A 11 -12.58 35.00 -18.41
N ASN A 12 -12.64 36.20 -18.99
CA ASN A 12 -13.11 37.44 -18.35
C ASN A 12 -14.61 37.48 -17.98
N ASN A 13 -15.34 36.36 -18.07
CA ASN A 13 -16.76 36.32 -17.76
C ASN A 13 -17.02 36.19 -16.25
N PHE A 14 -18.28 36.34 -15.82
CA PHE A 14 -18.68 36.15 -14.44
C PHE A 14 -18.31 34.74 -13.94
N ILE A 15 -17.53 34.70 -12.85
CA ILE A 15 -17.15 33.49 -12.13
C ILE A 15 -17.91 33.50 -10.81
N GLY A 16 -18.39 32.34 -10.36
CA GLY A 16 -19.02 32.20 -9.04
C GLY A 16 -18.01 32.37 -7.89
N PHE A 17 -18.25 31.69 -6.77
CA PHE A 17 -17.34 31.74 -5.64
C PHE A 17 -15.97 31.10 -5.98
N PRO A 18 -14.84 31.81 -5.79
CA PRO A 18 -13.53 31.22 -6.02
C PRO A 18 -13.23 30.19 -4.92
N GLU A 19 -13.13 28.93 -5.32
CA GLU A 19 -12.74 27.84 -4.43
C GLU A 19 -11.24 27.91 -4.09
N PHE A 20 -10.89 27.43 -2.90
CA PHE A 20 -9.50 27.29 -2.50
C PHE A 20 -8.75 26.35 -3.48
N PRO A 21 -7.48 26.63 -3.84
CA PRO A 21 -6.72 25.79 -4.76
C PRO A 21 -6.55 24.36 -4.22
N GLN A 22 -7.26 23.42 -4.84
CA GLN A 22 -7.23 22.01 -4.50
C GLN A 22 -5.85 21.35 -4.68
N TRP A 23 -4.96 21.99 -5.46
CA TRP A 23 -3.61 21.51 -5.72
C TRP A 23 -2.79 21.31 -4.43
N LEU A 24 -2.97 22.17 -3.41
CA LEU A 24 -2.22 22.05 -2.15
C LEU A 24 -2.59 20.78 -1.38
N GLY A 25 -3.87 20.40 -1.41
CA GLY A 25 -4.34 19.14 -0.84
C GLY A 25 -3.77 17.94 -1.61
N ALA A 26 -3.87 17.97 -2.95
CA ALA A 26 -3.36 16.91 -3.80
C ALA A 26 -1.83 16.71 -3.69
N ASN A 27 -1.07 17.80 -3.56
CA ASN A 27 0.39 17.75 -3.39
C ASN A 27 0.77 17.08 -2.07
N SER A 28 0.06 17.37 -0.99
CA SER A 28 0.27 16.75 0.32
C SER A 28 -0.01 15.25 0.28
N SER A 29 -1.13 14.86 -0.33
CA SER A 29 -1.47 13.44 -0.54
C SER A 29 -0.42 12.72 -1.40
N THR A 30 0.06 13.37 -2.46
CA THR A 30 1.11 12.83 -3.34
C THR A 30 2.41 12.57 -2.57
N ASN A 31 2.80 13.49 -1.69
CA ASN A 31 3.98 13.34 -0.83
C ASN A 31 3.82 12.19 0.19
N LYS A 32 2.63 12.04 0.79
CA LYS A 32 2.30 10.90 1.65
C LYS A 32 2.48 9.58 0.91
N SER A 33 1.86 9.42 -0.26
CA SER A 33 1.99 8.20 -1.06
C SER A 33 3.44 7.95 -1.51
N ALA A 34 4.19 9.00 -1.87
CA ALA A 34 5.60 8.86 -2.22
C ALA A 34 6.47 8.37 -1.04
N ARG A 35 6.17 8.80 0.18
CA ARG A 35 6.83 8.29 1.40
C ARG A 35 6.54 6.79 1.58
N LEU A 36 5.27 6.38 1.51
CA LEU A 36 4.87 4.99 1.67
C LEU A 36 5.48 4.06 0.63
N VAL A 37 5.56 4.47 -0.64
CA VAL A 37 6.25 3.68 -1.68
C VAL A 37 7.74 3.48 -1.34
N ARG A 38 8.40 4.49 -0.76
CA ARG A 38 9.82 4.37 -0.37
C ARG A 38 10.00 3.43 0.82
N GLU A 39 9.12 3.49 1.81
CA GLU A 39 9.11 2.56 2.94
C GLU A 39 8.87 1.13 2.46
N LEU A 40 7.86 0.91 1.60
CA LEU A 40 7.58 -0.38 0.98
C LEU A 40 8.76 -0.92 0.17
N ARG A 41 9.40 -0.07 -0.64
CA ARG A 41 10.63 -0.44 -1.36
C ARG A 41 11.75 -0.83 -0.40
N GLY A 42 11.93 -0.08 0.70
CA GLY A 42 12.95 -0.39 1.71
C GLY A 42 12.77 -1.79 2.28
N MET A 43 11.53 -2.18 2.56
CA MET A 43 11.20 -3.53 3.01
C MET A 43 11.45 -4.58 1.91
N LEU A 44 11.05 -4.31 0.67
CA LEU A 44 11.18 -5.24 -0.46
C LEU A 44 12.58 -5.33 -1.06
N SER A 45 13.50 -4.44 -0.65
CA SER A 45 14.86 -4.41 -1.19
C SER A 45 15.64 -5.71 -0.96
N GLN A 46 15.18 -6.58 -0.04
CA GLN A 46 15.78 -7.89 0.21
C GLN A 46 15.44 -8.93 -0.87
N THR A 47 14.30 -8.77 -1.55
CA THR A 47 13.80 -9.73 -2.53
C THR A 47 13.80 -9.19 -3.95
N THR A 48 13.63 -7.88 -4.10
CA THR A 48 13.34 -7.25 -5.40
C THR A 48 14.20 -6.00 -5.59
N SER A 49 14.81 -5.85 -6.77
CA SER A 49 15.70 -4.73 -7.12
C SER A 49 14.99 -3.54 -7.80
N MET A 50 13.65 -3.53 -7.83
CA MET A 50 12.84 -2.55 -8.57
C MET A 50 12.93 -1.12 -8.02
N SER A 51 12.91 -0.12 -8.90
CA SER A 51 12.88 1.29 -8.52
C SER A 51 11.53 1.69 -7.90
N ALA A 52 11.51 2.74 -7.08
CA ALA A 52 10.25 3.23 -6.47
C ALA A 52 9.21 3.71 -7.50
N ARG A 53 9.67 4.21 -8.66
CA ARG A 53 8.77 4.58 -9.76
C ARG A 53 8.17 3.33 -10.39
N ASP A 54 9.01 2.34 -10.66
CA ASP A 54 8.60 1.11 -11.33
C ASP A 54 7.65 0.28 -10.45
N LEU A 55 7.89 0.24 -9.13
CA LEU A 55 6.99 -0.36 -8.15
C LEU A 55 5.56 0.19 -8.25
N ARG A 56 5.40 1.49 -8.56
CA ARG A 56 4.10 2.16 -8.69
C ARG A 56 3.43 1.90 -10.03
N THR A 57 4.20 1.87 -11.13
CA THR A 57 3.63 1.82 -12.49
C THR A 57 3.42 0.40 -13.01
N SER A 58 4.25 -0.55 -12.57
CA SER A 58 4.29 -1.93 -13.10
C SER A 58 3.11 -2.82 -12.68
N GLY A 59 2.28 -2.40 -11.71
CA GLY A 59 1.24 -3.26 -11.13
C GLY A 59 1.76 -4.29 -10.13
N TYR A 60 3.05 -4.25 -9.78
CA TYR A 60 3.65 -5.18 -8.80
C TYR A 60 2.99 -5.10 -7.42
N MET A 61 2.56 -3.91 -7.00
CA MET A 61 1.86 -3.74 -5.72
C MET A 61 0.56 -4.54 -5.65
N ASP A 62 -0.21 -4.57 -6.74
CA ASP A 62 -1.48 -5.30 -6.80
C ASP A 62 -1.22 -6.82 -6.78
N LEU A 63 -0.21 -7.29 -7.50
CA LEU A 63 0.24 -8.69 -7.44
C LEU A 63 0.70 -9.10 -6.04
N LEU A 64 1.46 -8.22 -5.36
CA LEU A 64 1.92 -8.47 -4.02
C LEU A 64 0.75 -8.54 -3.03
N TYR A 65 -0.24 -7.66 -3.18
CA TYR A 65 -1.46 -7.66 -2.39
C TYR A 65 -2.23 -8.98 -2.57
N ASP A 66 -2.46 -9.38 -3.82
CA ASP A 66 -3.21 -10.59 -4.14
C ASP A 66 -2.48 -11.84 -3.64
N SER A 67 -1.16 -11.93 -3.81
CA SER A 67 -0.37 -13.09 -3.35
C SER A 67 -0.41 -13.28 -1.82
N ILE A 68 -0.43 -12.19 -1.05
CA ILE A 68 -0.54 -12.24 0.42
C ILE A 68 -1.97 -12.60 0.84
N LEU A 69 -2.98 -12.10 0.13
CA LEU A 69 -4.38 -12.30 0.51
C LEU A 69 -5.00 -13.60 -0.02
N GLN A 70 -4.52 -14.14 -1.14
CA GLN A 70 -4.99 -15.39 -1.71
C GLN A 70 -5.03 -16.54 -0.68
N PRO A 71 -3.97 -16.85 0.08
CA PRO A 71 -4.03 -17.91 1.09
C PRO A 71 -5.02 -17.61 2.23
N LEU A 72 -5.28 -16.33 2.52
CA LEU A 72 -6.24 -15.91 3.55
C LEU A 72 -7.70 -15.99 3.06
N LYS A 73 -7.94 -15.84 1.75
CA LYS A 73 -9.27 -16.00 1.13
C LYS A 73 -9.67 -17.46 1.03
N ASP A 74 -8.76 -18.33 0.62
CA ASP A 74 -9.01 -19.77 0.41
C ASP A 74 -9.32 -20.51 1.72
N GLY A 75 -8.86 -19.96 2.86
CA GLY A 75 -9.16 -20.46 4.19
C GLY A 75 -10.63 -20.38 4.63
N LYS A 76 -11.55 -19.88 3.78
CA LYS A 76 -12.99 -19.83 4.05
C LYS A 76 -13.66 -21.22 4.17
N GLY A 77 -12.98 -22.32 3.82
CA GLY A 77 -13.53 -23.69 3.89
C GLY A 77 -12.60 -24.80 4.41
N GLY A 78 -11.36 -24.49 4.84
CA GLY A 78 -10.36 -25.47 5.30
C GLY A 78 -9.62 -25.05 6.57
N ASP A 79 -8.62 -25.84 7.00
CA ASP A 79 -7.84 -25.62 8.23
C ASP A 79 -7.22 -24.22 8.28
N THR A 80 -7.87 -23.30 9.01
CA THR A 80 -7.49 -21.88 9.14
C THR A 80 -6.02 -21.71 9.57
N HIS A 81 -5.48 -22.67 10.31
CA HIS A 81 -4.10 -22.67 10.79
C HIS A 81 -3.07 -22.91 9.68
N ALA A 82 -3.40 -23.69 8.65
CA ALA A 82 -2.52 -23.97 7.51
C ALA A 82 -2.45 -22.75 6.58
N SER A 83 -3.59 -22.13 6.28
CA SER A 83 -3.67 -20.88 5.51
C SER A 83 -2.87 -19.75 6.14
N VAL A 84 -3.00 -19.56 7.46
CA VAL A 84 -2.22 -18.54 8.20
C VAL A 84 -0.73 -18.88 8.20
N ALA A 85 -0.35 -20.15 8.33
CA ALA A 85 1.06 -20.55 8.26
C ALA A 85 1.68 -20.27 6.89
N ASN A 86 0.96 -20.57 5.79
CA ASN A 86 1.40 -20.27 4.43
C ASN A 86 1.57 -18.76 4.22
N CYS A 87 0.60 -17.95 4.65
CA CYS A 87 0.71 -16.49 4.59
C CYS A 87 1.95 -15.95 5.34
N ILE A 88 2.27 -16.53 6.51
CA ILE A 88 3.46 -16.14 7.28
C ILE A 88 4.74 -16.54 6.55
N GLN A 89 4.78 -17.73 5.96
CA GLN A 89 5.93 -18.17 5.16
C GLN A 89 6.18 -17.23 3.98
N LEU A 90 5.12 -16.76 3.30
CA LEU A 90 5.24 -15.76 2.22
C LEU A 90 5.78 -14.42 2.75
N LEU A 91 5.30 -13.95 3.91
CA LEU A 91 5.81 -12.74 4.54
C LEU A 91 7.29 -12.87 4.94
N ASP A 92 7.70 -14.04 5.45
CA ASP A 92 9.09 -14.33 5.79
C ASP A 92 9.99 -14.42 4.57
N GLN A 93 9.50 -14.98 3.46
CA GLN A 93 10.21 -15.01 2.18
C GLN A 93 10.40 -13.60 1.62
N LEU A 94 9.37 -12.76 1.72
CA LEU A 94 9.43 -11.36 1.32
C LEU A 94 10.30 -10.51 2.26
N GLY A 95 10.54 -11.00 3.49
CA GLY A 95 11.33 -10.31 4.52
C GLY A 95 10.59 -9.13 5.14
N VAL A 96 9.26 -9.13 5.13
CA VAL A 96 8.47 -7.94 5.48
C VAL A 96 7.54 -8.14 6.67
N SER A 97 7.39 -7.08 7.47
CA SER A 97 6.41 -7.01 8.56
C SER A 97 4.98 -6.96 8.01
N LYS A 98 4.08 -7.76 8.61
CA LYS A 98 2.66 -7.78 8.23
C LYS A 98 2.02 -6.39 8.26
N ASP A 99 2.34 -5.61 9.31
CA ASP A 99 1.63 -4.36 9.58
C ASP A 99 2.11 -3.29 8.60
N GLY A 100 3.42 -3.24 8.35
CA GLY A 100 4.00 -2.32 7.38
C GLY A 100 3.48 -2.53 5.96
N VAL A 101 3.38 -3.78 5.49
CA VAL A 101 2.88 -4.04 4.13
C VAL A 101 1.40 -3.83 4.01
N LEU A 102 0.58 -4.38 4.92
CA LEU A 102 -0.87 -4.26 4.78
C LEU A 102 -1.33 -2.80 4.91
N GLU A 103 -0.71 -2.01 5.79
CA GLU A 103 -1.00 -0.58 5.90
C GLU A 103 -0.51 0.22 4.69
N CYS A 104 0.73 0.01 4.24
CA CYS A 104 1.25 0.72 3.06
C CYS A 104 0.42 0.38 1.82
N LEU A 105 0.13 -0.90 1.61
CA LEU A 105 -0.50 -1.40 0.39
C LEU A 105 -1.98 -1.05 0.30
N SER A 106 -2.68 -0.97 1.43
CA SER A 106 -4.06 -0.46 1.47
C SER A 106 -4.14 1.04 1.19
N ASP A 107 -3.24 1.86 1.74
CA ASP A 107 -3.24 3.32 1.50
C ASP A 107 -2.71 3.69 0.09
N LEU A 108 -1.95 2.81 -0.55
CA LEU A 108 -1.44 2.97 -1.91
C LEU A 108 -2.44 2.61 -3.00
N ARG A 109 -3.57 2.01 -2.63
CA ARG A 109 -4.57 1.52 -3.59
C ARG A 109 -5.41 2.66 -4.14
N LEU A 110 -5.90 2.48 -5.37
CA LEU A 110 -6.79 3.45 -5.99
C LEU A 110 -8.15 3.44 -5.28
N PRO A 111 -8.83 4.60 -5.13
CA PRO A 111 -10.17 4.68 -4.56
C PRO A 111 -11.22 3.82 -5.29
N SER A 112 -10.96 3.48 -6.56
CA SER A 112 -11.82 2.63 -7.37
C SER A 112 -11.70 1.14 -7.06
N GLN A 113 -10.63 0.69 -6.42
CA GLN A 113 -10.39 -0.73 -6.14
C GLN A 113 -10.86 -1.07 -4.71
N PRO A 114 -11.72 -2.10 -4.52
CA PRO A 114 -12.23 -2.46 -3.21
C PRO A 114 -11.18 -3.20 -2.37
N ASP A 115 -11.00 -2.80 -1.11
CA ASP A 115 -10.10 -3.47 -0.15
C ASP A 115 -10.60 -4.86 0.22
N GLU A 116 -9.99 -5.89 -0.37
CA GLU A 116 -10.38 -7.28 -0.14
C GLU A 116 -10.01 -7.78 1.25
N TYR A 117 -9.03 -7.12 1.88
CA TYR A 117 -8.69 -7.35 3.28
C TYR A 117 -9.89 -7.12 4.22
N LYS A 118 -10.81 -6.19 3.90
CA LYS A 118 -12.01 -5.94 4.72
C LYS A 118 -12.96 -7.14 4.69
N THR A 119 -13.05 -7.85 3.57
CA THR A 119 -13.93 -9.02 3.35
C THR A 119 -13.47 -10.30 4.06
N ILE A 120 -12.23 -10.36 4.55
CA ILE A 120 -11.69 -11.53 5.26
C ILE A 120 -12.29 -11.63 6.67
N ASP A 121 -12.55 -12.87 7.11
CA ASP A 121 -13.13 -13.20 8.41
C ASP A 121 -12.27 -12.72 9.60
N ALA A 122 -12.93 -12.29 10.67
CA ALA A 122 -12.30 -11.77 11.87
C ALA A 122 -11.47 -12.83 12.61
N LYS A 123 -11.83 -14.12 12.52
CA LYS A 123 -11.09 -15.22 13.14
C LYS A 123 -9.71 -15.37 12.49
N THR A 124 -9.65 -15.33 11.16
CA THR A 124 -8.40 -15.47 10.39
C THR A 124 -7.47 -14.28 10.64
N LYS A 125 -8.00 -13.05 10.65
CA LYS A 125 -7.25 -11.83 11.02
C LYS A 125 -6.65 -11.93 12.42
N SER A 126 -7.46 -12.38 13.39
CA SER A 126 -7.03 -12.55 14.77
C SER A 126 -5.93 -13.62 14.90
N ALA A 127 -6.05 -14.73 14.18
CA ALA A 127 -5.05 -15.80 14.15
C ALA A 127 -3.73 -15.33 13.53
N LEU A 128 -3.79 -14.55 12.43
CA LEU A 128 -2.61 -13.95 11.79
C LEU A 128 -1.87 -13.01 12.74
N THR A 129 -2.60 -12.11 13.43
CA THR A 129 -2.00 -11.19 14.40
C THR A 129 -1.28 -11.92 15.54
N ARG A 130 -1.91 -12.97 16.10
CA ARG A 130 -1.31 -13.78 17.17
C ARG A 130 -0.01 -14.46 16.75
N ARG A 131 0.02 -15.02 15.54
CA ARG A 131 1.20 -15.75 15.03
C ARG A 131 2.33 -14.82 14.61
N CYS A 132 2.02 -13.69 13.98
CA CYS A 132 3.04 -12.74 13.52
C CYS A 132 3.76 -12.05 14.69
N GLY A 133 3.08 -11.75 15.79
CA GLY A 133 3.72 -11.19 16.99
C GLY A 133 4.76 -12.12 17.63
N ALA A 134 4.65 -13.44 17.39
CA ALA A 134 5.64 -14.42 17.83
C ALA A 134 6.83 -14.56 16.86
N ALA A 135 6.63 -14.25 15.57
CA ALA A 135 7.64 -14.39 14.51
C ALA A 135 8.54 -13.15 14.35
N GLN A 136 8.18 -12.02 14.95
CA GLN A 136 8.91 -10.75 14.89
C GLN A 136 10.19 -10.77 15.74
N ARG A 137 11.09 -11.72 15.48
CA ARG A 137 12.47 -11.72 15.97
C ARG A 137 13.40 -11.22 14.87
N VAL A 138 13.75 -9.94 14.99
CA VAL A 138 15.02 -9.31 14.62
C VAL A 138 15.69 -9.87 13.35
N ARG A 139 15.39 -9.28 12.20
CA ARG A 139 16.40 -9.12 11.14
C ARG A 139 16.92 -7.69 11.21
N CYS A 140 17.72 -7.41 12.24
CA CYS A 140 18.65 -6.28 12.22
C CYS A 140 19.68 -6.57 11.13
N ILE A 141 19.39 -6.17 9.90
CA ILE A 141 20.43 -6.00 8.88
C ILE A 141 20.98 -4.59 9.09
N VAL A 142 22.10 -4.54 9.82
CA VAL A 142 23.06 -3.45 9.76
C VAL A 142 23.55 -3.39 8.31
N ILE A 143 23.24 -2.33 7.59
CA ILE A 143 23.99 -1.95 6.39
C ILE A 143 24.53 -0.56 6.66
N VAL A 144 25.86 -0.53 6.73
CA VAL A 144 26.77 0.62 6.75
C VAL A 144 26.50 1.54 5.56
#